data_AF-A0A933A2B7-F1
#
_entry.id   AF-A0A933A2B7-F1
#
_cell.length_a   1.000
_cell.length_b   1.000
_cell.length_c   1.000
_cell.angle_alpha   90.00
_cell.angle_beta   90.00
_cell.angle_gamma   90.00
#
_symmetry.space_group_name_H-M   'P 1'
#
loop_
_entity.id
_entity.type
_entity.pdbx_description
1 polymer ?
#
loop_
_entity_poly.entity_id
_entity_poly.type
_entity_poly.pdbx_seq_one_letter_code
_entity_poly.pdbx_strand_id
1 'polypeptide(L)'
;MIIDAHAHFGPGLRSTAPFGPLFDIPNGRSLIGRMNRTGIQRAVAFAPRWQGGAFIDPDYRKANAAIARGVKRYPDRLVGFARVNPKFGKKAAAELERCFTQYGFCGLKLDPETEAFSPLDLDLLGPLMEICQARGAPVLMHTSFHPAQPLQSLELIDAFPKINFILGHMGYRIVSDAVITAEAARNVYLETSGNMPSYIARTVKRMGAERMLFGTDMPFTDPKLEVDRLQSLGLTPAQMDRIFSGTLLELLGRWPA
;
A
#
# COMPACT_ATOMS: atom_id res chain seq x y z
N MET A 1 0.87 -19.15 -3.86
CA MET A 1 0.52 -18.50 -2.56
C MET A 1 -0.04 -17.12 -2.88
N ILE A 2 -0.94 -16.57 -2.05
CA ILE A 2 -1.50 -15.22 -2.21
C ILE A 2 -1.01 -14.33 -1.08
N ILE A 3 -0.37 -13.23 -1.45
CA ILE A 3 0.07 -12.16 -0.57
C ILE A 3 -0.62 -10.88 -1.00
N ASP A 4 -1.39 -10.29 -0.10
CA ASP A 4 -2.05 -9.01 -0.32
C ASP A 4 -1.08 -7.86 -0.05
N ALA A 5 -0.70 -7.10 -1.07
CA ALA A 5 0.19 -5.94 -0.92
C ALA A 5 -0.49 -4.71 -0.29
N HIS A 6 -1.81 -4.73 -0.08
CA HIS A 6 -2.58 -3.56 0.29
C HIS A 6 -3.73 -3.93 1.22
N ALA A 7 -3.48 -3.99 2.52
CA ALA A 7 -4.51 -4.19 3.53
C ALA A 7 -4.44 -3.16 4.65
N HIS A 8 -5.61 -2.80 5.19
CA HIS A 8 -5.73 -1.86 6.29
C HIS A 8 -6.36 -2.52 7.51
N PHE A 9 -5.85 -2.20 8.70
CA PHE A 9 -6.50 -2.53 9.96
C PHE A 9 -6.08 -1.54 11.07
N GLY A 10 -6.70 -1.65 12.23
CA GLY A 10 -6.30 -0.89 13.41
C GLY A 10 -7.30 0.22 13.74
N PRO A 11 -6.92 1.21 14.56
CA PRO A 11 -7.82 2.26 15.01
C PRO A 11 -8.08 3.26 13.88
N GLY A 12 -8.87 2.84 12.89
CA GLY A 12 -9.53 3.72 11.93
C GLY A 12 -11.03 3.68 12.16
N LEU A 13 -11.70 4.83 12.02
CA LEU A 13 -13.15 4.98 12.18
C LEU A 13 -13.71 4.38 13.48
N ARG A 14 -13.33 4.94 14.65
CA ARG A 14 -14.24 4.83 15.80
C ARG A 14 -15.41 5.78 15.58
N SER A 15 -16.42 5.24 14.92
CA SER A 15 -17.84 5.60 14.95
C SER A 15 -18.19 6.70 15.96
N THR A 16 -18.02 7.97 15.58
CA THR A 16 -18.76 9.08 16.19
C THR A 16 -19.88 9.57 15.27
N ALA A 17 -20.07 8.93 14.11
CA ALA A 17 -21.18 9.22 13.22
C ALA A 17 -22.47 8.58 13.77
N PRO A 18 -23.61 9.30 13.79
CA PRO A 18 -24.89 8.80 14.31
C PRO A 18 -25.43 7.58 13.56
N PHE A 19 -24.86 7.21 12.41
CA PHE A 19 -25.26 6.08 11.56
C PHE A 19 -24.25 4.92 11.55
N GLY A 20 -23.24 4.95 12.43
CA GLY A 20 -22.13 3.99 12.39
C GLY A 20 -21.07 4.34 11.32
N PRO A 21 -19.95 3.61 11.26
CA PRO A 21 -18.91 3.87 10.27
C PRO A 21 -19.36 3.39 8.89
N LEU A 22 -19.05 4.16 7.83
CA LEU A 22 -19.32 3.78 6.44
C LEU A 22 -18.62 2.47 6.04
N PHE A 23 -17.50 2.16 6.71
CA PHE A 23 -16.72 0.93 6.56
C PHE A 23 -16.35 0.37 7.94
N ASP A 24 -16.59 -0.93 8.16
CA ASP A 24 -16.11 -1.64 9.36
C ASP A 24 -14.61 -1.89 9.24
N ILE A 25 -13.80 -1.04 9.89
CA ILE A 25 -12.35 -1.18 9.89
C ILE A 25 -11.96 -2.34 10.81
N PRO A 26 -11.32 -3.38 10.27
CA PRO A 26 -10.99 -4.55 11.05
C PRO A 26 -9.91 -4.19 12.09
N ASN A 27 -9.98 -4.83 13.25
CA ASN A 27 -8.78 -5.05 14.04
C ASN A 27 -7.96 -6.20 13.42
N GLY A 28 -6.72 -6.41 13.89
CA GLY A 28 -5.86 -7.46 13.35
C GLY A 28 -6.50 -8.87 13.33
N ARG A 29 -7.33 -9.22 14.32
CA ARG A 29 -8.06 -10.50 14.35
C ARG A 29 -9.11 -10.58 13.24
N SER A 30 -9.88 -9.51 13.04
CA SER A 30 -10.90 -9.44 11.99
C SER A 30 -10.27 -9.48 10.60
N LEU A 31 -9.11 -8.83 10.40
CA LEU A 31 -8.32 -8.90 9.18
C LEU A 31 -7.90 -10.35 8.87
N ILE A 32 -7.29 -11.05 9.84
CA ILE A 32 -6.92 -12.47 9.70
C ILE A 32 -8.16 -13.33 9.38
N GLY A 33 -9.30 -13.04 10.00
CA GLY A 33 -10.56 -13.72 9.69
C GLY A 33 -10.99 -13.55 8.23
N ARG A 34 -10.86 -12.34 7.66
CA ARG A 34 -11.12 -12.06 6.24
C ARG A 34 -10.13 -12.81 5.35
N MET A 35 -8.84 -12.73 5.65
CA MET A 35 -7.78 -13.44 4.93
C MET A 35 -8.01 -14.95 4.88
N ASN A 36 -8.41 -15.56 5.99
CA ASN A 36 -8.68 -17.01 6.07
C ASN A 36 -9.85 -17.42 5.16
N ARG A 37 -10.91 -16.60 5.06
CA ARG A 37 -12.08 -16.92 4.22
C ARG A 37 -11.81 -16.76 2.73
N THR A 38 -10.80 -15.99 2.35
CA THR A 38 -10.45 -15.72 0.95
C THR A 38 -9.19 -16.44 0.47
N GLY A 39 -8.55 -17.23 1.35
CA GLY A 39 -7.33 -17.95 1.01
C GLY A 39 -6.09 -17.07 0.93
N ILE A 40 -6.13 -15.84 1.43
CA ILE A 40 -4.97 -14.94 1.49
C ILE A 40 -4.04 -15.41 2.63
N GLN A 41 -2.83 -15.86 2.29
CA GLN A 41 -1.89 -16.37 3.28
C GLN A 41 -1.16 -15.25 3.99
N ARG A 42 -0.86 -14.13 3.34
CA ARG A 42 -0.07 -13.05 3.93
C ARG A 42 -0.58 -11.68 3.48
N ALA A 43 -0.33 -10.64 4.27
CA ALA A 43 -0.70 -9.28 3.91
C ALA A 43 0.32 -8.24 4.40
N VAL A 44 0.60 -7.26 3.54
CA VAL A 44 1.19 -5.99 3.92
C VAL A 44 0.08 -5.15 4.53
N ALA A 45 0.29 -4.74 5.76
CA ALA A 45 -0.69 -4.03 6.56
C ALA A 45 -0.21 -2.65 6.99
N PHE A 46 -1.11 -1.68 6.91
CA PHE A 46 -0.85 -0.33 7.37
C PHE A 46 -2.13 0.33 7.92
N ALA A 47 -1.95 1.48 8.54
CA ALA A 47 -3.05 2.22 9.13
C ALA A 47 -3.99 2.78 8.04
N PRO A 48 -5.32 2.59 8.17
CA PRO A 48 -6.32 3.16 7.27
C PRO A 48 -6.38 4.69 7.35
N ARG A 49 -6.98 5.30 6.33
CA ARG A 49 -7.35 6.72 6.36
C ARG A 49 -8.37 6.93 7.48
N TRP A 50 -8.14 7.98 8.27
CA TRP A 50 -9.09 8.45 9.28
C TRP A 50 -10.10 9.41 8.65
N GLN A 51 -11.40 9.08 8.60
CA GLN A 51 -12.45 10.00 8.16
C GLN A 51 -13.50 10.22 9.28
N GLY A 52 -13.54 11.45 9.83
CA GLY A 52 -14.72 12.09 10.43
C GLY A 52 -14.86 12.10 11.97
N GLY A 53 -14.76 13.28 12.59
CA GLY A 53 -15.07 13.55 14.02
C GLY A 53 -13.91 14.09 14.86
N ALA A 54 -14.17 14.47 16.12
CA ALA A 54 -13.32 15.29 17.01
C ALA A 54 -11.89 14.78 17.37
N PHE A 55 -11.36 13.69 16.80
CA PHE A 55 -10.02 13.19 17.18
C PHE A 55 -9.27 12.51 16.02
N ILE A 56 -8.57 13.29 15.19
CA ILE A 56 -7.59 12.80 14.20
C ILE A 56 -6.27 12.49 14.94
N ASP A 57 -5.60 11.36 14.65
CA ASP A 57 -4.16 11.20 14.95
C ASP A 57 -3.36 11.51 13.67
N PRO A 58 -3.01 12.79 13.42
CA PRO A 58 -2.31 13.16 12.20
C PRO A 58 -0.83 12.76 12.22
N ASP A 59 -0.29 12.34 13.38
CA ASP A 59 1.11 11.92 13.50
C ASP A 59 1.32 10.41 13.37
N TYR A 60 0.23 9.64 13.23
CA TYR A 60 0.20 8.20 13.00
C TYR A 60 0.89 7.33 14.05
N ARG A 61 1.46 7.88 15.13
CA ARG A 61 2.25 7.10 16.11
C ARG A 61 1.40 6.04 16.79
N LYS A 62 0.17 6.38 17.20
CA LYS A 62 -0.73 5.42 17.85
C LYS A 62 -1.25 4.38 16.85
N ALA A 63 -1.47 4.80 15.62
CA ALA A 63 -1.91 3.94 14.53
C ALA A 63 -0.84 2.92 14.15
N ASN A 64 0.40 3.35 13.90
CA ASN A 64 1.55 2.48 13.64
C ASN A 64 1.80 1.52 14.81
N ALA A 65 1.71 1.99 16.05
CA ALA A 65 1.82 1.11 17.22
C ALA A 65 0.72 0.03 17.26
N ALA A 66 -0.48 0.30 16.74
CA ALA A 66 -1.54 -0.68 16.63
C ALA A 66 -1.27 -1.71 15.52
N ILE A 67 -0.73 -1.27 14.38
CA ILE A 67 -0.25 -2.17 13.33
C ILE A 67 0.84 -3.08 13.88
N ALA A 68 1.82 -2.52 14.59
CA ALA A 68 2.91 -3.28 15.21
C ALA A 68 2.43 -4.36 16.19
N ARG A 69 1.39 -4.08 16.99
CA ARG A 69 0.76 -5.09 17.85
C ARG A 69 0.10 -6.21 17.05
N GLY A 70 -0.51 -5.90 15.91
CA GLY A 70 -1.08 -6.90 15.01
C GLY A 70 -0.01 -7.76 14.35
N VAL A 71 1.05 -7.14 13.82
CA VAL A 71 2.22 -7.83 13.26
C VAL A 71 2.85 -8.76 14.31
N LYS A 72 3.14 -8.28 15.52
CA LYS A 72 3.68 -9.10 16.61
C LYS A 72 2.79 -10.29 16.98
N ARG A 73 1.47 -10.16 16.83
CA ARG A 73 0.52 -11.23 17.12
C ARG A 73 0.43 -12.26 15.99
N TYR A 74 0.72 -11.87 14.75
CA TYR A 74 0.58 -12.70 13.56
C TYR A 74 1.79 -12.55 12.62
N PRO A 75 3.03 -12.79 13.08
CA PRO A 75 4.25 -12.47 12.33
C PRO A 75 4.38 -13.24 11.01
N ASP A 76 3.92 -14.50 10.96
CA ASP A 76 3.95 -15.32 9.75
C ASP A 76 2.93 -14.89 8.69
N ARG A 77 2.01 -13.99 9.06
CA ARG A 77 0.83 -13.61 8.26
C ARG A 77 0.84 -12.13 7.90
N LEU A 78 1.40 -11.25 8.73
CA LEU A 78 1.33 -9.80 8.57
C LEU A 78 2.72 -9.19 8.60
N VAL A 79 2.95 -8.23 7.69
CA VAL A 79 4.09 -7.33 7.75
C VAL A 79 3.60 -5.89 7.72
N GLY A 80 4.29 -4.99 8.41
CA GLY A 80 3.86 -3.59 8.54
C GLY A 80 4.54 -2.68 7.53
N PHE A 81 3.78 -1.80 6.88
CA PHE A 81 4.33 -0.56 6.32
C PHE A 81 4.01 0.60 7.27
N ALA A 82 4.96 1.50 7.44
CA ALA A 82 4.76 2.72 8.20
C ALA A 82 3.82 3.64 7.44
N ARG A 83 2.95 4.36 8.16
CA ARG A 83 2.25 5.52 7.62
C ARG A 83 2.66 6.74 8.42
N VAL A 84 2.97 7.84 7.74
CA VAL A 84 3.33 9.12 8.37
C VAL A 84 2.67 10.25 7.60
N ASN A 85 2.51 11.40 8.24
CA ASN A 85 2.11 12.63 7.56
C ASN A 85 3.34 13.48 7.27
N PRO A 86 3.76 13.63 6.00
CA PRO A 86 4.99 14.34 5.66
C PRO A 86 5.06 15.77 6.20
N LYS A 87 3.90 16.43 6.36
CA LYS A 87 3.79 17.82 6.89
C LYS A 87 4.28 17.99 8.32
N PHE A 88 4.56 16.89 9.02
CA PHE A 88 5.16 16.90 10.36
C PHE A 88 6.70 16.92 10.32
N GLY A 89 7.30 16.96 9.12
CA GLY A 89 8.74 17.14 8.90
C GLY A 89 9.58 16.16 9.72
N LYS A 90 10.49 16.69 10.55
CA LYS A 90 11.38 15.88 11.41
C LYS A 90 10.63 14.88 12.30
N LYS A 91 9.40 15.18 12.73
CA LYS A 91 8.58 14.24 13.53
C LYS A 91 8.10 13.05 12.68
N ALA A 92 7.74 13.29 11.42
CA ALA A 92 7.38 12.23 10.48
C ALA A 92 8.59 11.32 10.18
N ALA A 93 9.75 11.92 9.93
CA ALA A 93 11.00 11.20 9.72
C ALA A 93 11.39 10.35 10.95
N ALA A 94 11.31 10.91 12.16
CA ALA A 94 11.57 10.18 13.39
C ALA A 94 10.60 9.02 13.61
N GLU A 95 9.31 9.20 13.26
CA GLU A 95 8.32 8.13 13.36
C GLU A 95 8.57 7.00 12.36
N LEU A 96 8.96 7.34 11.12
CA LEU A 96 9.34 6.37 10.11
C LEU A 96 10.54 5.52 10.57
N GLU A 97 11.60 6.17 11.07
CA GLU A 97 12.75 5.48 11.64
C GLU A 97 12.37 4.58 12.82
N ARG A 98 11.48 5.06 13.69
CA ARG A 98 10.97 4.28 14.81
C ARG A 98 10.21 3.04 14.35
N CYS A 99 9.38 3.16 13.32
CA CYS A 99 8.66 2.03 12.75
C CYS A 99 9.61 0.97 12.18
N PHE A 100 10.65 1.39 11.48
CA PHE A 100 11.65 0.49 10.93
C PHE A 100 12.50 -0.18 12.01
N THR A 101 12.96 0.59 13.00
CA THR A 101 13.90 0.08 14.02
C THR A 101 13.21 -0.70 15.14
N GLN A 102 12.04 -0.25 15.61
CA GLN A 102 11.37 -0.84 16.77
C GLN A 102 10.30 -1.85 16.42
N TYR A 103 9.66 -1.71 15.25
CA TYR A 103 8.53 -2.55 14.84
C TYR A 103 8.85 -3.50 13.70
N GLY A 104 10.03 -3.36 13.08
CA GLY A 104 10.43 -4.18 11.94
C GLY A 104 9.56 -3.93 10.71
N PHE A 105 8.95 -2.74 10.59
CA PHE A 105 8.24 -2.38 9.37
C PHE A 105 9.21 -2.35 8.19
N CYS A 106 8.74 -2.74 7.02
CA CYS A 106 9.61 -2.97 5.87
C CYS A 106 9.24 -2.10 4.65
N GLY A 107 8.41 -1.08 4.83
CA GLY A 107 8.01 -0.17 3.77
C GLY A 107 7.27 1.05 4.31
N LEU A 108 7.00 2.00 3.43
CA LEU A 108 6.28 3.24 3.73
C LEU A 108 5.01 3.33 2.88
N LYS A 109 3.89 3.74 3.48
CA LYS A 109 2.64 4.12 2.80
C LYS A 109 2.50 5.65 2.86
N LEU A 110 2.26 6.25 1.71
CA LEU A 110 1.95 7.67 1.54
C LEU A 110 0.59 7.85 0.87
N ASP A 111 -0.14 8.90 1.25
CA ASP A 111 -1.47 9.18 0.73
C ASP A 111 -1.68 10.70 0.53
N PRO A 112 -1.31 11.23 -0.66
CA PRO A 112 -1.40 12.66 -0.97
C PRO A 112 -2.81 13.23 -0.79
N GLU A 113 -3.83 12.42 -1.07
CA GLU A 113 -5.24 12.80 -0.97
C GLU A 113 -5.68 12.94 0.49
N THR A 114 -5.27 12.00 1.35
CA THR A 114 -5.59 12.05 2.78
C THR A 114 -4.82 13.13 3.50
N GLU A 115 -3.51 13.18 3.30
CA GLU A 115 -2.64 14.07 4.05
C GLU A 115 -2.51 15.46 3.40
N ALA A 116 -3.15 15.70 2.25
CA ALA A 116 -3.17 16.96 1.54
C ALA A 116 -1.75 17.52 1.32
N PHE A 117 -0.93 16.74 0.59
CA PHE A 117 0.38 17.16 0.09
C PHE A 117 0.50 16.84 -1.40
N SER A 118 1.48 17.46 -2.07
CA SER A 118 1.78 17.19 -3.47
C SER A 118 2.93 16.18 -3.57
N PRO A 119 2.84 15.13 -4.41
CA PRO A 119 3.99 14.27 -4.72
C PRO A 119 5.20 15.01 -5.32
N LEU A 120 4.98 16.22 -5.87
CA LEU A 120 6.01 17.09 -6.41
C LEU A 120 6.78 17.88 -5.35
N ASP A 121 6.33 17.86 -4.08
CA ASP A 121 7.00 18.56 -2.99
C ASP A 121 8.20 17.74 -2.49
N LEU A 122 9.31 17.84 -3.23
CA LEU A 122 10.55 17.10 -2.93
C LEU A 122 11.18 17.52 -1.60
N ASP A 123 11.05 18.78 -1.20
CA ASP A 123 11.56 19.25 0.10
C ASP A 123 10.82 18.57 1.26
N LEU A 124 9.51 18.37 1.09
CA LEU A 124 8.67 17.70 2.07
C LEU A 124 8.91 16.18 2.12
N LEU A 125 9.07 15.54 0.96
CA LEU A 125 9.13 14.09 0.84
C LEU A 125 10.56 13.53 0.89
N GLY A 126 11.54 14.31 0.47
CA GLY A 126 12.95 13.94 0.36
C GLY A 126 13.51 13.28 1.63
N PRO A 127 13.33 13.88 2.83
CA PRO A 127 13.81 13.26 4.06
C PRO A 127 13.23 11.87 4.35
N LEU A 128 11.98 11.61 3.95
CA LEU A 128 11.37 10.27 4.09
C LEU A 128 11.94 9.30 3.04
N MET A 129 12.14 9.78 1.81
CA MET A 129 12.72 8.99 0.73
C MET A 129 14.16 8.60 1.02
N GLU A 130 14.97 9.48 1.59
CA GLU A 130 16.34 9.16 2.02
C GLU A 130 16.38 8.00 3.03
N ILE A 131 15.46 8.00 4.00
CA ILE A 131 15.32 6.91 4.98
C ILE A 131 14.92 5.60 4.30
N CYS A 132 13.92 5.64 3.41
CA CYS A 132 13.49 4.47 2.64
C CYS A 132 14.61 3.92 1.76
N GLN A 133 15.31 4.79 1.03
CA GLN A 133 16.42 4.44 0.16
C GLN A 133 17.58 3.80 0.93
N ALA A 134 17.98 4.38 2.07
CA ALA A 134 19.06 3.85 2.90
C ALA A 134 18.77 2.44 3.43
N ARG A 135 17.49 2.09 3.57
CA ARG A 135 17.03 0.79 4.07
C ARG A 135 16.59 -0.18 2.98
N GLY A 136 16.57 0.26 1.71
CA GLY A 136 15.99 -0.51 0.60
C GLY A 136 14.50 -0.77 0.77
N ALA A 137 13.78 0.08 1.51
CA ALA A 137 12.37 -0.09 1.82
C ALA A 137 11.50 0.45 0.66
N PRO A 138 10.55 -0.34 0.11
CA PRO A 138 9.61 0.15 -0.89
C PRO A 138 8.66 1.21 -0.33
N VAL A 139 8.15 2.05 -1.25
CA VAL A 139 7.16 3.10 -0.95
C VAL A 139 5.88 2.82 -1.72
N LEU A 140 4.79 2.57 -1.02
CA LEU A 140 3.45 2.50 -1.59
C LEU A 140 2.82 3.88 -1.59
N MET A 141 2.65 4.47 -2.77
CA MET A 141 1.93 5.73 -2.97
C MET A 141 0.47 5.41 -3.30
N HIS A 142 -0.47 5.93 -2.52
CA HIS A 142 -1.89 5.91 -2.95
C HIS A 142 -2.01 6.73 -4.24
N THR A 143 -2.68 6.19 -5.26
CA THR A 143 -2.91 6.92 -6.51
C THR A 143 -4.38 6.95 -6.89
N SER A 144 -4.86 8.14 -7.20
CA SER A 144 -6.23 8.46 -7.59
C SER A 144 -6.23 9.72 -8.48
N PHE A 145 -7.18 10.63 -8.32
CA PHE A 145 -7.16 11.94 -8.97
C PHE A 145 -6.28 12.92 -8.20
N HIS A 146 -6.19 14.18 -8.67
CA HIS A 146 -5.44 15.22 -7.97
C HIS A 146 -5.86 15.31 -6.48
N PRO A 147 -4.91 15.34 -5.53
CA PRO A 147 -3.45 15.52 -5.69
C PRO A 147 -2.63 14.21 -5.76
N ALA A 148 -3.26 13.06 -5.99
CA ALA A 148 -2.64 11.74 -5.99
C ALA A 148 -2.52 11.12 -7.40
N GLN A 149 -2.35 11.92 -8.46
CA GLN A 149 -2.24 11.36 -9.81
C GLN A 149 -0.91 10.62 -9.98
N PRO A 150 -0.87 9.44 -10.62
CA PRO A 150 0.36 8.69 -10.84
C PRO A 150 1.50 9.51 -11.45
N LEU A 151 1.21 10.28 -12.51
CA LEU A 151 2.21 11.10 -13.21
C LEU A 151 2.84 12.17 -12.32
N GLN A 152 2.14 12.66 -11.28
CA GLN A 152 2.71 13.63 -10.35
C GLN A 152 3.84 13.03 -9.50
N SER A 153 3.92 11.70 -9.40
CA SER A 153 4.97 11.02 -8.66
C SER A 153 6.27 10.85 -9.47
N LEU A 154 6.26 11.13 -10.78
CA LEU A 154 7.43 10.88 -11.64
C LEU A 154 8.69 11.61 -11.19
N GLU A 155 8.57 12.89 -10.83
CA GLU A 155 9.72 13.68 -10.39
C GLU A 155 10.33 13.12 -9.10
N LEU A 156 9.49 12.67 -8.15
CA LEU A 156 9.94 11.98 -6.95
C LEU A 156 10.61 10.64 -7.28
N ILE A 157 10.03 9.87 -8.20
CA ILE A 157 10.56 8.57 -8.63
C ILE A 157 11.94 8.75 -9.28
N ASP A 158 12.09 9.75 -10.15
CA ASP A 158 13.34 10.07 -10.83
C ASP A 158 14.42 10.60 -9.88
N ALA A 159 14.02 11.35 -8.84
CA ALA A 159 14.93 11.81 -7.79
C ALA A 159 15.43 10.66 -6.89
N PHE A 160 14.66 9.58 -6.74
CA PHE A 160 14.98 8.43 -5.88
C PHE A 160 14.92 7.09 -6.62
N PRO A 161 15.76 6.88 -7.66
CA PRO A 161 15.66 5.73 -8.57
C PRO A 161 16.01 4.38 -7.92
N LYS A 162 16.55 4.39 -6.70
CA LYS A 162 16.88 3.17 -5.93
C LYS A 162 15.72 2.67 -5.08
N ILE A 163 14.66 3.46 -4.92
CA ILE A 163 13.45 3.06 -4.20
C ILE A 163 12.53 2.32 -5.16
N ASN A 164 11.97 1.19 -4.74
CA ASN A 164 10.87 0.56 -5.45
C ASN A 164 9.55 1.24 -5.06
N PHE A 165 8.90 1.88 -6.02
CA PHE A 165 7.62 2.54 -5.82
C PHE A 165 6.46 1.64 -6.23
N ILE A 166 5.44 1.57 -5.40
CA ILE A 166 4.20 0.82 -5.66
C ILE A 166 3.08 1.85 -5.82
N LEU A 167 2.47 1.94 -6.99
CA LEU A 167 1.32 2.80 -7.23
C LEU A 167 0.05 2.03 -6.88
N GLY A 168 -0.55 2.39 -5.75
CA GLY A 168 -1.76 1.79 -5.24
C GLY A 168 -2.93 1.97 -6.19
N HIS A 169 -3.75 0.94 -6.35
CA HIS A 169 -4.89 0.92 -7.29
C HIS A 169 -4.51 1.21 -8.74
N MET A 170 -3.26 1.13 -9.17
CA MET A 170 -2.88 1.35 -10.58
C MET A 170 -3.47 2.67 -11.15
N GLY A 171 -3.51 3.75 -10.37
CA GLY A 171 -4.13 5.02 -10.79
C GLY A 171 -5.66 5.06 -10.75
N TYR A 172 -6.32 4.03 -10.21
CA TYR A 172 -7.77 3.88 -10.08
C TYR A 172 -8.52 4.05 -11.42
N ARG A 173 -9.03 5.26 -11.72
CA ARG A 173 -9.73 5.55 -12.99
C ARG A 173 -8.84 6.17 -14.06
N ILE A 174 -7.60 6.51 -13.72
CA ILE A 174 -6.59 7.06 -14.65
C ILE A 174 -5.45 6.06 -14.86
N VAL A 175 -5.81 4.82 -15.19
CA VAL A 175 -4.87 3.70 -15.39
C VAL A 175 -3.78 4.03 -16.43
N SER A 176 -4.11 4.82 -17.46
CA SER A 176 -3.12 5.28 -18.45
C SER A 176 -1.95 6.01 -17.80
N ASP A 177 -2.20 6.88 -16.83
CA ASP A 177 -1.16 7.64 -16.13
C ASP A 177 -0.26 6.71 -15.34
N ALA A 178 -0.83 5.71 -14.66
CA ALA A 178 -0.06 4.73 -13.91
C ALA A 178 0.82 3.86 -14.83
N VAL A 179 0.28 3.44 -15.97
CA VAL A 179 1.04 2.67 -16.98
C VAL A 179 2.17 3.51 -17.57
N ILE A 180 1.91 4.76 -17.97
CA ILE A 180 2.93 5.67 -18.51
C ILE A 180 4.02 5.91 -17.46
N THR A 181 3.64 6.14 -16.21
CA THR A 181 4.57 6.31 -15.09
C THR A 181 5.47 5.08 -14.93
N ALA A 182 4.87 3.88 -14.97
CA ALA A 182 5.61 2.63 -14.82
C ALA A 182 6.49 2.26 -16.03
N GLU A 183 6.13 2.70 -17.23
CA GLU A 183 6.97 2.55 -18.42
C GLU A 183 8.16 3.51 -18.41
N ALA A 184 7.97 4.73 -17.89
CA ALA A 184 9.03 5.73 -17.79
C ALA A 184 10.12 5.33 -16.77
N ALA A 185 9.74 4.64 -15.69
CA ALA A 185 10.66 4.30 -14.60
C ALA A 185 10.61 2.80 -14.24
N ARG A 186 11.77 2.12 -14.28
CA ARG A 186 11.85 0.65 -14.10
C ARG A 186 11.57 0.16 -12.67
N ASN A 187 11.69 1.05 -11.69
CA ASN A 187 11.48 0.81 -10.27
C ASN A 187 10.03 1.04 -9.82
N VAL A 188 9.06 1.07 -10.74
CA VAL A 188 7.64 1.32 -10.45
C VAL A 188 6.79 0.07 -10.65
N TYR A 189 5.96 -0.26 -9.69
CA TYR A 189 5.10 -1.43 -9.68
C TYR A 189 3.64 -1.01 -9.52
N LEU A 190 2.72 -1.74 -10.13
CA LEU A 190 1.31 -1.40 -10.16
C LEU A 190 0.49 -2.40 -9.33
N GLU A 191 -0.21 -1.89 -8.33
CA GLU A 191 -1.03 -2.69 -7.41
C GLU A 191 -2.51 -2.69 -7.86
N THR A 192 -3.14 -3.87 -7.92
CA THR A 192 -4.35 -4.08 -8.73
C THR A 192 -5.69 -3.76 -8.07
N SER A 193 -5.73 -3.48 -6.76
CA SER A 193 -6.98 -3.30 -6.01
C SER A 193 -7.95 -2.33 -6.67
N GLY A 194 -9.25 -2.63 -6.60
CA GLY A 194 -10.32 -1.75 -7.07
C GLY A 194 -10.39 -1.56 -8.58
N ASN A 195 -9.57 -2.26 -9.38
CA ASN A 195 -9.56 -2.10 -10.83
C ASN A 195 -10.46 -3.07 -11.59
N MET A 196 -10.77 -2.67 -12.82
CA MET A 196 -11.50 -3.53 -13.74
C MET A 196 -10.60 -4.63 -14.29
N PRO A 197 -11.11 -5.88 -14.42
CA PRO A 197 -10.39 -7.00 -15.02
C PRO A 197 -9.73 -6.68 -16.37
N SER A 198 -10.43 -5.95 -17.23
CA SER A 198 -9.94 -5.56 -18.56
C SER A 198 -8.71 -4.64 -18.50
N TYR A 199 -8.65 -3.73 -17.53
CA TYR A 199 -7.49 -2.87 -17.33
C TYR A 199 -6.30 -3.68 -16.82
N ILE A 200 -6.52 -4.55 -15.83
CA ILE A 200 -5.44 -5.41 -15.31
C ILE A 200 -4.87 -6.30 -16.41
N ALA A 201 -5.72 -6.99 -17.18
CA ALA A 201 -5.27 -7.86 -18.27
C ALA A 201 -4.48 -7.09 -19.35
N ARG A 202 -4.95 -5.89 -19.73
CA ARG A 202 -4.24 -5.04 -20.70
C ARG A 202 -2.88 -4.60 -20.17
N THR A 203 -2.81 -4.21 -18.90
CA THR A 203 -1.56 -3.78 -18.27
C THR A 203 -0.56 -4.94 -18.15
N VAL A 204 -1.01 -6.13 -17.72
CA VAL A 204 -0.15 -7.33 -17.69
C VAL A 204 0.41 -7.65 -19.09
N LYS A 205 -0.41 -7.56 -20.14
CA LYS A 205 0.05 -7.76 -21.52
C LYS A 205 1.09 -6.73 -21.95
N ARG A 206 0.98 -5.49 -21.47
CA ARG A 206 1.84 -4.36 -21.86
C ARG A 206 3.16 -4.32 -21.09
N MET A 207 3.12 -4.57 -19.78
CA MET A 207 4.28 -4.37 -18.89
C MET A 207 4.85 -5.66 -18.29
N GLY A 208 4.18 -6.79 -18.48
CA GLY A 208 4.55 -8.05 -17.83
C GLY A 208 4.00 -8.19 -16.41
N ALA A 209 3.89 -9.43 -15.94
CA ALA A 209 3.35 -9.77 -14.62
C ALA A 209 4.35 -9.43 -13.49
N GLU A 210 5.63 -9.32 -13.81
CA GLU A 210 6.72 -8.94 -12.92
C GLU A 210 6.68 -7.48 -12.46
N ARG A 211 5.87 -6.63 -13.11
CA ARG A 211 5.63 -5.24 -12.72
C ARG A 211 4.28 -5.03 -12.02
N MET A 212 3.58 -6.11 -11.74
CA MET A 212 2.24 -6.10 -11.14
C MET A 212 2.25 -6.73 -9.76
N LEU A 213 1.39 -6.22 -8.88
CA LEU A 213 1.21 -6.67 -7.51
C LEU A 213 -0.27 -6.89 -7.23
N PHE A 214 -0.60 -8.03 -6.64
CA PHE A 214 -1.94 -8.23 -6.09
C PHE A 214 -2.10 -7.39 -4.81
N GLY A 215 -3.22 -6.69 -4.71
CA GLY A 215 -3.67 -6.14 -3.45
C GLY A 215 -5.18 -6.00 -3.44
N THR A 216 -5.76 -5.94 -2.24
CA THR A 216 -7.21 -5.85 -2.09
C THR A 216 -7.68 -4.46 -1.76
N ASP A 217 -6.90 -3.68 -0.99
CA ASP A 217 -7.38 -2.47 -0.30
C ASP A 217 -8.49 -2.77 0.73
N MET A 218 -8.51 -3.98 1.29
CA MET A 218 -9.47 -4.33 2.33
C MET A 218 -9.26 -3.44 3.57
N PRO A 219 -10.33 -2.97 4.22
CA PRO A 219 -11.72 -3.41 4.08
C PRO A 219 -12.56 -2.60 3.07
N PHE A 220 -11.96 -1.70 2.29
CA PHE A 220 -12.70 -0.80 1.39
C PHE A 220 -13.22 -1.53 0.15
N THR A 221 -12.59 -2.65 -0.22
CA THR A 221 -13.10 -3.61 -1.22
C THR A 221 -13.40 -4.96 -0.57
N ASP A 222 -14.11 -5.82 -1.32
CA ASP A 222 -14.28 -7.21 -0.96
C ASP A 222 -13.07 -8.05 -1.43
N PRO A 223 -12.28 -8.64 -0.51
CA PRO A 223 -11.09 -9.40 -0.88
C PRO A 223 -11.39 -10.65 -1.71
N LYS A 224 -12.60 -11.25 -1.61
CA LYS A 224 -12.98 -12.39 -2.45
C LYS A 224 -13.16 -11.94 -3.89
N LEU A 225 -13.79 -10.79 -4.10
CA LEU A 225 -13.96 -10.22 -5.44
C LEU A 225 -12.62 -9.88 -6.08
N GLU A 226 -11.67 -9.34 -5.32
CA GLU A 226 -10.34 -9.02 -5.87
C GLU A 226 -9.56 -10.28 -6.27
N VAL A 227 -9.62 -11.36 -5.46
CA VAL A 227 -9.02 -12.66 -5.83
C VAL A 227 -9.68 -13.23 -7.09
N ASP A 228 -11.01 -13.27 -7.13
CA ASP A 228 -11.77 -13.83 -8.26
C ASP A 228 -11.52 -13.05 -9.56
N ARG A 229 -11.45 -11.71 -9.47
CA ARG A 229 -11.13 -10.85 -10.61
C ARG A 229 -9.81 -11.26 -11.26
N LEU A 230 -8.76 -11.42 -10.46
CA LEU A 230 -7.44 -11.79 -10.99
C LEU A 230 -7.47 -13.21 -11.59
N GLN A 231 -8.13 -14.15 -10.92
CA GLN A 231 -8.27 -15.53 -11.40
C GLN A 231 -9.05 -15.63 -12.72
N SER A 232 -10.00 -14.74 -12.98
CA SER A 232 -10.78 -14.72 -14.22
C SER A 232 -10.03 -14.22 -15.47
N LEU A 233 -8.82 -13.69 -15.33
CA LEU A 233 -8.10 -13.02 -16.43
C LEU A 233 -7.48 -13.94 -17.47
N GLY A 234 -7.54 -15.26 -17.28
CA GLY A 234 -6.91 -16.23 -18.18
C GLY A 234 -5.37 -16.14 -18.19
N LEU A 235 -4.77 -15.64 -17.10
CA LEU A 235 -3.32 -15.58 -16.94
C LEU A 235 -2.74 -16.99 -16.80
N THR A 236 -1.53 -17.18 -17.32
CA THR A 236 -0.78 -18.43 -17.11
C THR A 236 -0.48 -18.62 -15.61
N PRO A 237 -0.28 -19.87 -15.14
CA PRO A 237 0.10 -20.11 -13.75
C PRO A 237 1.35 -19.34 -13.31
N ALA A 238 2.34 -19.17 -14.20
CA ALA A 238 3.54 -18.40 -13.92
C ALA A 238 3.25 -16.91 -13.73
N GLN A 239 2.45 -16.31 -14.61
CA GLN A 239 2.01 -14.91 -14.45
C GLN A 239 1.21 -14.73 -13.16
N MET A 240 0.29 -15.65 -12.87
CA MET A 240 -0.52 -15.59 -11.65
C MET A 240 0.35 -15.63 -10.39
N ASP A 241 1.35 -16.51 -10.34
CA ASP A 241 2.26 -16.64 -9.20
C ASP A 241 3.11 -15.37 -8.98
N ARG A 242 3.57 -14.74 -10.08
CA ARG A 242 4.25 -13.44 -10.05
C ARG A 242 3.39 -12.37 -9.39
N ILE A 243 2.15 -12.18 -9.85
CA ILE A 243 1.26 -11.12 -9.36
C ILE A 243 0.83 -11.40 -7.91
N PHE A 244 0.46 -12.64 -7.59
CA PHE A 244 -0.03 -12.98 -6.26
C PHE A 244 1.03 -12.96 -5.17
N SER A 245 2.30 -13.21 -5.48
CA SER A 245 3.33 -13.25 -4.43
C SER A 245 4.74 -12.97 -4.89
N GLY A 246 5.15 -13.46 -6.07
CA GLY A 246 6.55 -13.44 -6.49
C GLY A 246 7.13 -12.03 -6.55
N THR A 247 6.44 -11.11 -7.20
CA THR A 247 6.89 -9.72 -7.33
C THR A 247 7.04 -9.04 -5.97
N LEU A 248 6.06 -9.17 -5.07
CA LEU A 248 6.14 -8.54 -3.74
C LEU A 248 7.28 -9.14 -2.90
N LEU A 249 7.48 -10.45 -2.94
CA LEU A 249 8.55 -11.12 -2.20
C LEU A 249 9.94 -10.66 -2.64
N GLU A 250 10.12 -10.38 -3.93
CA GLU A 250 11.37 -9.79 -4.44
C GLU A 250 11.57 -8.36 -3.92
N LEU A 251 10.51 -7.54 -3.88
CA LEU A 251 10.60 -6.18 -3.33
C LEU A 251 10.96 -6.15 -1.86
N LEU A 252 10.49 -7.15 -1.10
CA LEU A 252 10.80 -7.31 0.31
C LEU A 252 12.11 -8.09 0.55
N GLY A 253 12.71 -8.66 -0.51
CA GLY A 253 13.84 -9.61 -0.47
C GLY A 253 13.48 -11.00 0.08
N ARG A 254 12.63 -11.05 1.12
CA ARG A 254 11.95 -12.24 1.67
C ARG A 254 10.83 -11.77 2.58
N TRP A 255 9.94 -12.67 2.97
CA TRP A 255 8.97 -12.33 4.03
C TRP A 255 9.72 -12.06 5.35
N PRO A 256 9.55 -10.87 5.97
CA PRO A 256 10.16 -10.60 7.27
C PRO A 256 9.59 -11.54 8.32
N ALA A 257 10.48 -12.26 9.00
CA ALA A 257 10.13 -13.17 10.09
C ALA A 257 9.98 -12.41 11.42
#